data_AF-A0A498J3T0-F1
#
_entry.id   AF-A0A498J3T0-F1
#
_cell.length_a   1.000
_cell.length_b   1.000
_cell.length_c   1.000
_cell.angle_alpha   90.00
_cell.angle_beta   90.00
_cell.angle_gamma   90.00
#
_symmetry.space_group_name_H-M   'P 1'
#
loop_
_entity.id
_entity.type
_entity.pdbx_description
1 polymer ?
#
loop_
_entity_poly.entity_id
_entity_poly.type
_entity_poly.pdbx_seq_one_letter_code
_entity_poly.pdbx_strand_id
1 'polypeptide(L)'
;MDPTAVATKPHAVCIPAPAQGHIKAMLKFSKLLHHRGFHITFVNTEYNHKRFLKSLGPNSLDGSPDFQFAAIPDGLPDSEEDATQDVPLLCDSIRKHKLLAPFRTNESQQ
;
A
#
# COMPACT_ATOMS: atom_id res chain seq x y z
N MET A 1 -26.86 -21.85 22.11
CA MET A 1 -25.47 -21.48 21.78
C MET A 1 -25.42 -21.34 20.27
N ASP A 2 -25.19 -20.12 19.79
CA ASP A 2 -25.22 -19.81 18.35
C ASP A 2 -23.85 -20.19 17.74
N PRO A 3 -23.78 -21.06 16.72
CA PRO A 3 -22.51 -21.46 16.13
C PRO A 3 -22.05 -20.40 15.13
N THR A 4 -20.84 -19.89 15.36
CA THR A 4 -19.96 -19.30 14.32
C THR A 4 -20.42 -18.00 13.67
N ALA A 5 -20.48 -16.91 14.45
CA ALA A 5 -20.03 -15.65 13.89
C ALA A 5 -18.52 -15.79 13.64
N VAL A 6 -18.11 -15.99 12.38
CA VAL A 6 -16.70 -15.89 12.00
C VAL A 6 -16.26 -14.48 12.40
N ALA A 7 -15.48 -14.35 13.48
CA ALA A 7 -14.97 -13.07 13.91
C ALA A 7 -14.12 -12.51 12.75
N THR A 8 -14.65 -11.49 12.07
CA THR A 8 -13.96 -10.87 10.94
C THR A 8 -12.73 -10.15 11.50
N LYS A 9 -11.55 -10.53 11.03
CA LYS A 9 -10.31 -9.83 11.39
C LYS A 9 -10.45 -8.36 11.00
N PRO A 10 -10.14 -7.39 11.88
CA PRO A 10 -10.15 -5.99 11.50
C PRO A 10 -9.12 -5.75 10.39
N HIS A 11 -9.46 -4.91 9.42
CA HIS A 11 -8.61 -4.63 8.25
C HIS A 11 -7.94 -3.26 8.40
N ALA A 12 -6.61 -3.22 8.30
CA ALA A 12 -5.86 -1.98 8.21
C ALA A 12 -5.22 -1.80 6.83
N VAL A 13 -5.48 -0.65 6.21
CA VAL A 13 -4.80 -0.19 5.00
C VAL A 13 -3.65 0.72 5.41
N CYS A 14 -2.43 0.31 5.11
CA CYS A 14 -1.21 1.02 5.50
C CYS A 14 -0.59 1.71 4.29
N ILE A 15 -0.62 3.05 4.28
CA ILE A 15 -0.10 3.88 3.17
C ILE A 15 1.10 4.67 3.72
N PRO A 16 2.35 4.31 3.38
CA PRO A 16 3.52 5.01 3.87
C PRO A 16 3.72 6.35 3.16
N ALA A 17 4.37 7.29 3.85
CA ALA A 17 4.97 8.43 3.17
C ALA A 17 6.11 7.95 2.24
N PRO A 18 6.29 8.58 1.07
CA PRO A 18 7.14 8.10 -0.03
C PRO A 18 8.62 8.45 0.18
N ALA A 19 9.15 8.05 1.33
CA ALA A 19 10.57 8.15 1.66
C ALA A 19 11.03 6.82 2.24
N GLN A 20 12.20 6.33 1.84
CA GLN A 20 12.67 4.96 2.15
C GLN A 20 12.56 4.61 3.65
N GLY A 21 12.93 5.54 4.54
CA GLY A 21 12.82 5.36 5.99
C GLY A 21 11.38 5.20 6.47
N HIS A 22 10.46 6.00 5.93
CA HIS A 22 9.03 5.95 6.27
C HIS A 22 8.38 4.66 5.77
N ILE A 23 8.74 4.20 4.57
CA ILE A 23 8.25 2.92 4.03
C ILE A 23 8.70 1.76 4.94
N LYS A 24 9.98 1.71 5.32
CA LYS A 24 10.50 0.69 6.24
C LYS A 24 9.82 0.74 7.62
N ALA A 25 9.61 1.94 8.17
CA ALA A 25 8.95 2.12 9.45
C ALA A 25 7.49 1.64 9.40
N MET A 26 6.74 2.04 8.37
CA MET A 26 5.36 1.61 8.17
C MET A 26 5.29 0.09 7.98
N LEU A 27 6.20 -0.51 7.20
CA LEU A 27 6.21 -1.96 7.00
C LEU A 27 6.41 -2.73 8.32
N LYS A 28 7.31 -2.26 9.19
CA LYS A 28 7.47 -2.82 10.54
C LYS A 28 6.20 -2.67 11.37
N PHE A 29 5.56 -1.50 11.33
CA PHE A 29 4.31 -1.25 12.02
C PHE A 29 3.17 -2.15 11.52
N SER A 30 3.02 -2.30 10.20
CA SER A 30 2.05 -3.20 9.58
C SER A 30 2.25 -4.66 10.00
N LYS A 31 3.51 -5.13 10.09
CA LYS A 31 3.82 -6.47 10.61
C LYS A 31 3.42 -6.62 12.09
N LEU A 32 3.57 -5.59 12.90
CA LEU A 32 3.10 -5.61 14.29
C LEU A 32 1.56 -5.68 14.36
N LEU A 33 0.84 -4.92 13.53
CA LEU A 33 -0.63 -4.99 13.46
C LEU A 33 -1.10 -6.38 13.01
N HIS A 34 -0.48 -6.95 11.99
CA HIS A 34 -0.75 -8.32 11.53
C HIS A 34 -0.58 -9.34 12.65
N HIS A 35 0.52 -9.25 13.41
CA HIS A 35 0.75 -10.09 14.58
C HIS A 35 -0.31 -9.92 15.68
N ARG A 36 -1.00 -8.77 15.72
CA ARG A 36 -2.14 -8.50 16.63
C ARG A 36 -3.49 -8.92 16.06
N GLY A 37 -3.52 -9.61 14.94
CA GLY A 37 -4.73 -10.20 14.36
C GLY A 37 -5.40 -9.35 13.26
N PHE A 38 -4.74 -8.31 12.77
CA PHE A 38 -5.27 -7.53 11.64
C PHE A 38 -5.03 -8.23 10.31
N HIS A 39 -6.00 -8.12 9.41
CA HIS A 39 -5.75 -8.21 7.98
C HIS A 39 -5.04 -6.92 7.52
N ILE A 40 -3.99 -7.04 6.71
CA ILE A 40 -3.21 -5.89 6.25
C ILE A 40 -3.24 -5.78 4.74
N THR A 41 -3.48 -4.58 4.23
CA THR A 41 -3.10 -4.19 2.88
C THR A 41 -2.06 -3.07 2.96
N PHE A 42 -0.83 -3.37 2.55
CA PHE A 42 0.25 -2.39 2.45
C PHE A 42 0.26 -1.79 1.04
N VAL A 43 -0.04 -0.51 0.92
CA VAL A 43 -0.21 0.15 -0.37
C VAL A 43 1.04 0.94 -0.70
N ASN A 44 1.77 0.50 -1.73
CA ASN A 44 2.86 1.25 -2.32
C ASN A 44 2.33 2.18 -3.43
N THR A 45 3.11 3.18 -3.81
CA THR A 45 3.02 3.75 -5.16
C THR A 45 3.55 2.73 -6.18
N GLU A 46 3.06 2.72 -7.41
CA GLU A 46 3.60 1.85 -8.49
C GLU A 46 5.12 2.00 -8.66
N TYR A 47 5.64 3.23 -8.61
CA TYR A 47 7.08 3.50 -8.62
C TYR A 47 7.86 2.71 -7.54
N ASN A 48 7.49 2.89 -6.27
CA ASN A 48 8.09 2.15 -5.15
C ASN A 48 7.87 0.63 -5.26
N HIS A 49 6.72 0.18 -5.77
CA HIS A 49 6.41 -1.24 -5.96
C HIS A 49 7.39 -1.89 -6.95
N LYS A 50 7.58 -1.28 -8.14
CA LYS A 50 8.55 -1.73 -9.16
C LYS A 50 9.98 -1.79 -8.57
N ARG A 51 10.38 -0.75 -7.84
CA ARG A 51 11.70 -0.67 -7.21
C ARG A 51 11.94 -1.77 -6.16
N PHE A 52 10.92 -2.15 -5.39
CA PHE A 52 11.03 -3.29 -4.48
C PHE A 52 11.23 -4.60 -5.22
N LEU A 53 10.43 -4.86 -6.26
CA LEU A 53 10.58 -6.09 -7.06
C LEU A 53 11.95 -6.19 -7.72
N LYS A 54 12.49 -5.07 -8.23
CA LYS A 54 13.85 -5.02 -8.80
C LYS A 54 14.94 -5.30 -7.77
N SER A 55 14.82 -4.72 -6.57
CA SER A 55 15.87 -4.81 -5.54
C SER A 55 15.82 -6.08 -4.69
N LEU A 56 14.63 -6.65 -4.47
CA LEU A 56 14.42 -7.80 -3.58
C LEU A 56 13.97 -9.06 -4.32
N GLY A 57 13.67 -8.96 -5.63
CA GLY A 57 13.23 -10.06 -6.48
C GLY A 57 11.71 -10.05 -6.75
N PRO A 58 11.27 -10.77 -7.80
CA PRO A 58 9.89 -10.73 -8.31
C PRO A 58 8.85 -11.23 -7.30
N ASN A 59 9.25 -12.07 -6.35
CA ASN A 59 8.36 -12.67 -5.36
C ASN A 59 8.42 -11.95 -4.01
N SER A 60 9.15 -10.82 -3.91
CA SER A 60 9.37 -10.12 -2.63
C SER A 60 8.12 -9.45 -2.06
N LEU A 61 7.10 -9.28 -2.90
CA LEU A 61 5.80 -8.72 -2.54
C LEU A 61 4.69 -9.79 -2.59
N ASP A 62 5.07 -11.07 -2.68
CA ASP A 62 4.16 -12.20 -2.51
C ASP A 62 3.81 -12.32 -1.03
N GLY A 63 2.75 -11.62 -0.65
CA GLY A 63 2.24 -11.58 0.71
C GLY A 63 1.59 -12.91 1.16
N SER A 64 0.93 -12.87 2.31
CA SER A 64 0.05 -13.95 2.77
C SER A 64 -1.41 -13.58 2.48
N PRO A 65 -2.36 -14.54 2.59
CA PRO A 65 -3.79 -14.23 2.47
C PRO A 65 -4.25 -13.13 3.43
N ASP A 66 -3.55 -12.94 4.55
CA ASP A 66 -3.86 -11.91 5.55
C ASP A 66 -2.88 -10.72 5.61
N PHE A 67 -1.87 -10.69 4.74
CA PHE A 67 -0.94 -9.57 4.57
C PHE A 67 -0.65 -9.39 3.07
N GLN A 68 -1.28 -8.42 2.45
CA GLN A 68 -1.20 -8.19 1.01
C GLN A 68 -0.45 -6.90 0.69
N PHE A 69 0.26 -6.90 -0.43
CA PHE A 69 0.84 -5.69 -1.02
C PHE A 69 -0.02 -5.26 -2.21
N ALA A 70 -0.29 -3.96 -2.29
CA ALA A 70 -0.98 -3.34 -3.41
C ALA A 70 -0.16 -2.17 -3.97
N ALA A 71 -0.48 -1.73 -5.17
CA ALA A 71 0.11 -0.56 -5.80
C ALA A 71 -0.97 0.41 -6.29
N ILE A 72 -0.71 1.71 -6.17
CA ILE A 72 -1.53 2.76 -6.76
C ILE A 72 -0.64 3.73 -7.56
N PRO A 73 -1.15 4.33 -8.65
CA PRO A 73 -0.40 5.33 -9.40
C PRO A 73 -0.22 6.59 -8.52
N ASP A 74 0.96 7.20 -8.59
CA ASP A 74 1.29 8.41 -7.83
C ASP A 74 1.03 9.71 -8.60
N GLY A 75 0.54 9.60 -9.84
CA GLY A 75 0.19 10.71 -10.72
C GLY A 75 1.38 11.42 -11.36
N LEU A 76 2.60 10.90 -11.18
CA LEU A 76 3.80 11.40 -11.84
C LEU A 76 4.06 10.64 -13.16
N PRO A 77 4.76 11.24 -14.13
CA PRO A 77 5.26 10.50 -15.28
C PRO A 77 6.19 9.36 -14.82
N ASP A 78 6.21 8.26 -15.58
CA ASP A 78 7.19 7.20 -15.36
C ASP A 78 8.60 7.82 -15.42
N SER A 79 9.32 7.73 -14.29
CA SER A 79 10.72 8.10 -14.18
C SER A 79 11.58 6.84 -14.15
N GLU A 80 12.85 6.96 -14.53
CA GLU A 80 13.84 5.90 -14.33
C GLU A 80 13.74 5.34 -12.90
N GLU A 81 13.70 4.00 -12.78
CA GLU A 81 13.44 3.31 -11.51
C GLU A 81 14.49 3.61 -10.44
N ASP A 82 15.68 4.04 -10.85
CA ASP A 82 16.82 4.37 -9.99
C ASP A 82 16.92 5.86 -9.66
N ALA A 83 16.04 6.71 -10.21
CA ALA A 83 16.00 8.14 -9.89
C ALA A 83 15.63 8.37 -8.40
N THR A 84 16.01 9.53 -7.87
CA THR A 84 15.46 9.96 -6.57
C THR A 84 14.07 10.52 -6.82
N GLN A 85 13.05 10.00 -6.12
CA GLN A 85 11.70 10.51 -6.25
C GLN A 85 11.63 11.96 -5.75
N ASP A 86 11.09 12.86 -6.58
CA ASP A 86 10.89 14.26 -6.21
C ASP A 86 9.71 14.36 -5.25
N VAL A 87 10.03 14.43 -3.94
CA VAL A 87 9.04 14.45 -2.86
C VAL A 87 8.11 15.67 -2.97
N PRO A 88 8.58 16.90 -3.21
CA PRO A 88 7.70 18.04 -3.50
C PRO A 88 6.70 17.79 -4.64
N LEU A 89 7.18 17.34 -5.81
CA LEU A 89 6.30 17.07 -6.95
C LEU A 89 5.28 15.99 -6.65
N LEU A 90 5.69 14.97 -5.91
CA LEU A 90 4.81 13.90 -5.46
C LEU A 90 3.74 14.39 -4.49
N CYS A 91 4.10 15.20 -3.50
CA CYS A 91 3.13 15.81 -2.58
C CYS A 91 2.11 16.67 -3.34
N ASP A 92 2.57 17.43 -4.33
CA ASP A 92 1.71 18.22 -5.20
C ASP A 92 0.80 17.34 -6.07
N SER A 93 1.33 16.25 -6.62
CA SER A 93 0.56 15.28 -7.39
C SER A 93 -0.54 14.65 -6.54
N ILE A 94 -0.21 14.15 -5.35
CA ILE A 94 -1.17 13.57 -4.40
C ILE A 94 -2.29 14.57 -4.07
N ARG A 95 -1.94 15.84 -3.85
CA ARG A 95 -2.90 16.91 -3.56
C ARG A 95 -3.82 17.19 -4.75
N LYS A 96 -3.26 17.27 -5.97
CA LYS A 96 -3.98 17.65 -7.20
C LYS A 96 -4.84 16.52 -7.75
N HIS A 97 -4.26 15.33 -7.84
CA HIS A 97 -4.89 14.15 -8.42
C HIS A 97 -5.73 13.38 -7.42
N LYS A 98 -5.73 13.80 -6.14
CA LYS A 98 -6.50 13.26 -5.03
C LYS A 98 -6.59 11.75 -5.15
N LEU A 99 -5.57 11.01 -4.70
CA LEU A 99 -5.42 9.53 -4.73
C LEU A 99 -6.67 8.75 -4.23
N LEU A 100 -7.83 8.97 -4.84
CA LEU A 100 -9.17 8.69 -4.38
C LEU A 100 -9.84 7.72 -5.34
N ALA A 101 -9.34 7.60 -6.57
CA ALA A 101 -9.90 6.65 -7.54
C ALA A 101 -9.99 5.22 -6.96
N PRO A 102 -8.99 4.71 -6.20
CA PRO A 102 -9.10 3.40 -5.53
C PRO A 102 -10.04 3.36 -4.31
N PHE A 103 -10.43 4.52 -3.76
CA PHE A 103 -11.22 4.64 -2.53
C PHE A 103 -12.63 5.22 -2.76
N ARG A 104 -13.00 5.51 -4.01
CA ARG A 104 -14.38 5.83 -4.38
C ARG A 104 -15.15 4.52 -4.39
N THR A 105 -16.08 4.36 -3.47
CA THR A 105 -17.10 3.30 -3.54
C THR A 105 -17.89 3.46 -4.83
N ASN A 106 -17.97 2.41 -5.63
CA ASN A 106 -18.97 2.30 -6.68
C ASN A 106 -20.34 2.15 -6.01
N GLU A 107 -21.01 3.26 -5.66
CA GLU A 107 -22.41 3.24 -5.22
C GLU A 107 -23.38 3.14 -6.42
N SER A 108 -23.08 2.31 -7.41
CA SER A 108 -24.00 2.14 -8.55
C SER A 108 -23.82 0.76 -9.16
N GLN A 109 -24.40 -0.24 -8.50
CA GLN A 109 -25.09 -1.36 -9.13
C GLN A 109 -25.83 -2.14 -8.04
N GLN A 110 -27.02 -1.64 -7.71
CA GLN A 110 -28.17 -2.47 -7.33
C GLN A 110 -29.04 -2.61 -8.58
#